data_AF-Q0BD07-F1
#
_entry.id   AF-Q0BD07-F1
#
_cell.length_a   1.000
_cell.length_b   1.000
_cell.length_c   1.000
_cell.angle_alpha   90.00
_cell.angle_beta   90.00
_cell.angle_gamma   90.00
#
_symmetry.space_group_name_H-M   'P 1'
#
loop_
_entity.id
_entity.type
_entity.pdbx_description
1 polymer ?
#
loop_
_entity_poly.entity_id
_entity_poly.type
_entity_poly.pdbx_seq_one_letter_code
_entity_poly.pdbx_strand_id
1 'polypeptide(L)'
;MARTQQLTAAVQAKPNLTIDAETISNLRELLDQRKKLDDAVNAAPAEISSLEAELSSLRQQMGALEADVVFIDETQLPAKQKQIKALNEVLAEKELAVRRKKVLLETLEARAPDLDEKIEIAIGFVRVEAGIASQSLRSDIAEELRGKVHELQQIYAKVRALNGLVRNDRTADFLLSALVPDLDHCMRVITQTGTYEQSTNLLEIRTDDTAAAEAEISEVMRPITEVLALARNHRPYVPLAKRPAPYVRKGAWDGPGGRVDRPEEPEEPPVRMKTIDEALAEPYEIKGDSSGFRTWKQAQEMNMTAAITDAQQSAEQ
;
A
#
# COMPACT_ATOMS: atom_id res chain seq x y z
N MET A 1 -32.68 36.30 19.60
CA MET A 1 -31.46 37.05 19.22
C MET A 1 -30.57 36.09 18.44
N ALA A 2 -30.40 36.34 17.15
CA ALA A 2 -29.64 35.48 16.25
C ALA A 2 -28.13 35.66 16.50
N ARG A 3 -27.44 34.57 16.86
CA ARG A 3 -26.00 34.56 17.09
C ARG A 3 -25.34 34.26 15.75
N THR A 4 -24.94 35.32 15.04
CA THR A 4 -24.17 35.23 13.80
C THR A 4 -22.79 34.69 14.15
N GLN A 5 -22.55 33.38 13.92
CA GLN A 5 -21.22 32.80 13.97
C GLN A 5 -20.45 33.34 12.77
N GLN A 6 -19.60 34.34 13.01
CA GLN A 6 -18.54 34.70 12.09
C GLN A 6 -17.54 33.53 12.05
N LEU A 7 -17.69 32.68 11.04
CA LEU A 7 -16.61 31.82 10.56
C LEU A 7 -15.48 32.74 10.09
N THR A 8 -14.51 32.98 10.95
CA THR A 8 -13.24 33.58 10.58
C THR A 8 -12.58 32.64 9.58
N ALA A 9 -12.64 33.00 8.29
CA ALA A 9 -11.86 32.37 7.24
C ALA A 9 -10.38 32.51 7.63
N ALA A 10 -9.80 31.41 8.10
CA ALA A 10 -8.36 31.31 8.32
C ALA A 10 -7.70 31.64 6.98
N VAL A 11 -6.83 32.66 6.99
CA VAL A 11 -6.00 33.02 5.85
C VAL A 11 -5.18 31.78 5.50
N GLN A 12 -5.56 31.10 4.41
CA GLN A 12 -4.80 29.98 3.88
C GLN A 12 -3.43 30.54 3.48
N ALA A 13 -2.41 30.26 4.29
CA ALA A 13 -1.04 30.48 3.88
C ALA A 13 -0.85 29.66 2.60
N LYS A 14 -0.53 30.34 1.50
CA LYS A 14 -0.21 29.63 0.25
C LYS A 14 0.98 28.72 0.56
N PRO A 15 0.92 27.43 0.21
CA PRO A 15 2.04 26.54 0.43
C PRO A 15 3.25 27.07 -0.34
N ASN A 16 4.38 27.19 0.35
CA ASN A 16 5.65 27.59 -0.27
C ASN A 16 6.20 26.41 -1.08
N LEU A 17 5.63 26.21 -2.26
CA LEU A 17 6.10 25.25 -3.24
C LEU A 17 7.21 25.90 -4.07
N THR A 18 8.38 26.10 -3.46
CA THR A 18 9.55 26.58 -4.19
C THR A 18 10.31 25.37 -4.74
N ILE A 19 9.91 24.93 -5.94
CA ILE A 19 10.85 24.21 -6.81
C ILE A 19 11.78 25.26 -7.37
N ASP A 20 13.08 24.98 -7.40
CA ASP A 20 14.03 25.95 -7.92
C ASP A 20 13.71 26.25 -9.38
N ALA A 21 13.54 27.53 -9.72
CA ALA A 21 13.23 27.93 -11.08
C ALA A 21 14.39 27.55 -12.02
N GLU A 22 15.61 27.53 -11.49
CA GLU A 22 16.83 27.18 -12.22
C GLU A 22 16.86 25.69 -12.59
N THR A 23 16.41 24.78 -11.73
CA THR A 23 16.38 23.34 -12.07
C THR A 23 15.37 23.02 -13.16
N ILE A 24 14.20 23.67 -13.12
CA ILE A 24 13.17 23.53 -14.16
C ILE A 24 13.67 24.13 -15.49
N SER A 25 14.29 25.31 -15.47
CA SER A 25 14.83 25.92 -16.70
C SER A 25 15.95 25.07 -17.29
N ASN A 26 16.86 24.57 -16.46
CA ASN A 26 17.97 23.70 -16.90
C ASN A 26 17.46 22.43 -17.58
N LEU A 27 16.45 21.75 -17.01
CA LEU A 27 15.86 20.56 -17.64
C LEU A 27 15.20 20.91 -18.98
N ARG A 28 14.46 22.03 -19.06
CA ARG A 28 13.83 22.47 -20.32
C ARG A 28 14.86 22.76 -21.40
N GLU A 29 15.94 23.45 -21.06
CA GLU A 29 17.01 23.76 -21.99
C GLU A 29 17.69 22.50 -22.53
N LEU A 30 17.95 21.51 -21.66
CA LEU A 30 18.52 20.23 -22.09
C LEU A 30 17.57 19.44 -23.00
N LEU A 31 16.27 19.42 -22.70
CA LEU A 31 15.27 18.79 -23.55
C LEU A 31 15.14 19.48 -24.92
N ASP A 32 15.21 20.81 -24.95
CA ASP A 32 15.23 21.58 -26.21
C ASP A 32 16.50 21.31 -27.02
N GLN A 33 17.65 21.15 -26.36
CA GLN A 33 18.90 20.73 -27.03
C GLN A 33 18.79 19.33 -27.62
N ARG A 34 18.20 18.37 -26.87
CA ARG A 34 17.97 17.00 -27.35
C ARG A 34 17.06 16.98 -28.57
N LYS A 35 15.95 17.73 -28.51
CA LYS A 35 15.04 17.86 -29.65
C LYS A 35 15.73 18.39 -30.90
N LYS A 36 16.55 19.44 -30.77
CA LYS A 36 17.33 19.97 -31.91
C LYS A 36 18.33 18.97 -32.47
N LEU A 37 18.95 18.16 -31.62
CA LEU A 37 19.85 17.08 -32.05
C LEU A 37 19.06 16.01 -32.82
N ASP A 38 17.93 15.56 -32.28
CA ASP A 38 17.11 14.53 -32.92
C ASP A 38 16.56 14.99 -34.27
N ASP A 39 16.09 16.24 -34.36
CA ASP A 39 15.65 16.84 -35.62
C ASP A 39 16.78 16.85 -36.67
N ALA A 40 18.01 17.20 -36.24
CA ALA A 40 19.17 17.21 -37.13
C ALA A 40 19.62 15.81 -37.57
N VAL A 41 19.61 14.83 -36.66
CA VAL A 41 19.94 13.42 -36.95
C VAL A 41 18.89 12.81 -37.89
N ASN A 42 17.60 13.10 -37.68
CA ASN A 42 16.51 12.59 -38.52
C ASN A 42 16.53 13.20 -39.93
N ALA A 43 16.95 14.46 -40.07
CA ALA A 43 17.05 15.13 -41.38
C ALA A 43 18.27 14.66 -42.21
N ALA A 44 19.38 14.32 -41.55
CA ALA A 44 20.66 14.06 -42.22
C ALA A 44 20.64 12.93 -43.27
N PRO A 45 19.96 11.77 -43.09
CA PRO A 45 19.90 10.72 -44.10
C PRO A 45 19.25 11.17 -45.42
N ALA A 46 18.19 11.97 -45.34
CA ALA A 46 17.52 12.52 -46.52
C ALA A 46 18.44 13.50 -47.26
N GLU A 47 19.18 14.35 -46.54
CA GLU A 47 20.16 15.26 -47.14
C GLU A 47 21.37 14.53 -47.74
N ILE A 48 21.85 13.46 -47.10
CA ILE A 48 22.95 12.65 -47.63
C ILE A 48 22.51 11.94 -48.91
N SER A 49 21.33 11.31 -48.91
CA SER A 49 20.82 10.61 -50.08
C SER A 49 20.58 11.54 -51.27
N SER A 50 20.10 12.78 -51.05
CA SER A 50 19.94 13.76 -52.13
C SER A 50 21.28 14.19 -52.71
N LEU A 51 22.29 14.45 -51.87
CA LEU A 51 23.65 14.77 -52.32
C LEU A 51 24.32 13.60 -53.06
N GLU A 52 24.08 12.36 -52.63
CA GLU A 52 24.58 11.16 -53.32
C GLU A 52 23.91 10.95 -54.68
N ALA A 53 22.61 11.23 -54.80
CA ALA A 53 21.89 11.21 -56.06
C ALA A 53 22.44 12.27 -57.03
N GLU A 54 22.66 13.50 -56.56
CA GLU A 54 23.30 14.57 -57.33
C GLU A 54 24.70 14.16 -57.81
N LEU A 55 25.53 13.60 -56.93
CA LEU A 55 26.86 13.07 -57.29
C LEU A 55 26.78 12.00 -58.36
N SER A 56 25.83 11.07 -58.27
CA SER A 56 25.65 10.02 -59.28
C SER A 56 25.32 10.61 -60.65
N SER A 57 24.48 11.64 -60.70
CA SER A 57 24.10 12.33 -61.93
C SER A 57 25.28 13.10 -62.55
N LEU A 58 26.08 13.78 -61.72
CA LEU A 58 27.27 14.49 -62.17
C LEU A 58 28.34 13.51 -62.71
N ARG A 59 28.51 12.35 -62.08
CA ARG A 59 29.43 11.31 -62.57
C ARG A 59 28.99 10.75 -63.93
N GLN A 60 27.69 10.57 -64.14
CA GLN A 60 27.16 10.18 -65.46
C GLN A 60 27.41 11.25 -66.52
N GLN A 61 27.18 12.53 -66.18
CA GLN A 61 27.48 13.65 -67.09
C GLN A 61 28.98 13.73 -67.42
N MET A 62 29.85 13.50 -66.43
CA MET A 62 31.29 13.43 -66.64
C MET A 62 31.66 12.32 -67.62
N GLY A 63 31.16 11.10 -67.38
CA GLY A 63 31.43 9.96 -68.27
C GLY A 63 30.92 10.18 -69.69
N ALA A 64 29.77 10.85 -69.86
CA ALA A 64 29.26 11.24 -71.17
C ALA A 64 30.18 12.26 -71.87
N LEU A 65 30.63 13.30 -71.16
CA LEU A 65 31.56 14.29 -71.70
C LEU A 65 32.92 13.69 -72.03
N GLU A 66 33.43 12.76 -71.23
CA GLU A 66 34.69 12.05 -71.50
C GLU A 66 34.56 11.13 -72.72
N ALA A 67 33.43 10.45 -72.88
CA ALA A 67 33.15 9.64 -74.07
C ALA A 67 33.05 10.51 -75.34
N ASP A 68 32.39 11.67 -75.26
CA ASP A 68 32.26 12.62 -76.37
C ASP A 68 33.62 13.10 -76.90
N VAL A 69 34.65 13.20 -76.05
CA VAL A 69 36.00 13.65 -76.45
C VAL A 69 36.61 12.76 -77.54
N VAL A 70 36.20 11.49 -77.63
CA VAL A 70 36.69 10.55 -78.65
C VAL A 70 36.10 10.84 -80.04
N PHE A 71 34.95 11.52 -80.12
CA PHE A 71 34.19 11.71 -81.36
C PHE A 71 34.26 13.14 -81.94
N ILE A 72 35.03 14.04 -81.32
CA ILE A 72 35.13 15.45 -81.71
C ILE A 72 36.42 15.77 -82.44
N ASP A 73 36.38 16.79 -83.30
CA ASP A 73 37.56 17.33 -83.97
C ASP A 73 38.51 18.06 -82.99
N GLU A 74 39.80 18.12 -83.32
CA GLU A 74 40.84 18.76 -82.50
C GLU A 74 40.55 20.23 -82.15
N THR A 75 39.77 20.92 -82.99
CA THR A 75 39.38 22.32 -82.77
C THR A 75 38.36 22.49 -81.65
N GLN A 76 37.56 21.47 -81.33
CA GLN A 76 36.53 21.49 -80.29
C GLN A 76 37.00 20.91 -78.94
N LEU A 77 38.07 20.12 -78.99
CA LEU A 77 38.72 19.48 -77.85
C LEU A 77 39.05 20.43 -76.68
N PRO A 78 39.63 21.63 -76.87
CA PRO A 78 39.93 22.53 -75.74
C PRO A 78 38.67 23.05 -75.02
N ALA A 79 37.55 23.22 -75.73
CA ALA A 79 36.29 23.65 -75.11
C ALA A 79 35.69 22.54 -74.23
N LYS A 80 35.66 21.30 -74.72
CA LYS A 80 35.19 20.13 -73.97
C LYS A 80 36.09 19.81 -72.76
N GLN A 81 37.41 19.96 -72.89
CA GLN A 81 38.34 19.83 -71.75
C GLN A 81 38.09 20.88 -70.66
N LYS A 82 37.72 22.12 -71.01
CA LYS A 82 37.32 23.13 -70.02
C LYS A 82 36.04 22.72 -69.27
N GLN A 83 35.05 22.16 -69.99
CA GLN A 83 33.82 21.67 -69.37
C GLN A 83 34.08 20.50 -68.42
N ILE A 84 34.92 19.54 -68.82
CA ILE A 84 35.33 18.40 -67.97
C ILE A 84 36.05 18.89 -66.71
N LYS A 85 36.95 19.88 -66.83
CA LYS A 85 37.63 20.48 -65.66
C LYS A 85 36.64 21.16 -64.70
N ALA A 86 35.73 21.97 -65.23
CA ALA A 86 34.72 22.64 -64.40
C ALA A 86 33.81 21.62 -63.70
N LEU A 87 33.41 20.54 -64.39
CA LEU A 87 32.55 19.51 -63.81
C LEU A 87 33.30 18.66 -62.76
N ASN A 88 34.60 18.41 -62.95
CA ASN A 88 35.46 17.78 -61.95
C ASN A 88 35.56 18.61 -60.65
N GLU A 89 35.68 19.94 -60.75
CA GLU A 89 35.68 20.82 -59.58
C GLU A 89 34.37 20.71 -58.79
N VAL A 90 33.23 20.76 -59.49
CA VAL A 90 31.90 20.59 -58.87
C VAL A 90 31.73 19.21 -58.23
N LEU A 91 32.23 18.15 -58.87
CA LEU A 91 32.22 16.79 -58.30
C LEU A 91 33.02 16.73 -57.00
N ALA A 92 34.24 17.27 -56.99
CA ALA A 92 35.08 17.28 -55.81
C ALA A 92 34.42 18.05 -54.64
N GLU A 93 33.79 19.18 -54.91
CA GLU A 93 33.04 19.95 -53.91
C GLU A 93 31.87 19.14 -53.31
N LYS A 94 31.09 18.46 -54.16
CA LYS A 94 29.96 17.64 -53.73
C LYS A 94 30.40 16.38 -52.96
N GLU A 95 31.50 15.75 -53.35
CA GLU A 95 32.08 14.62 -52.61
C GLU A 95 32.52 15.04 -51.21
N LEU A 96 33.15 16.22 -51.09
CA LEU A 96 33.50 16.79 -49.79
C LEU A 96 32.26 17.12 -48.97
N ALA A 97 31.19 17.64 -49.59
CA ALA A 97 29.94 17.93 -48.89
C ALA A 97 29.30 16.66 -48.31
N VAL A 98 29.24 15.56 -49.06
CA VAL A 98 28.74 14.26 -48.57
C VAL A 98 29.59 13.76 -47.40
N ARG A 99 30.93 13.78 -47.54
CA ARG A 99 31.83 13.35 -46.46
C ARG A 99 31.63 14.19 -45.19
N ARG A 100 31.54 15.52 -45.32
CA ARG A 100 31.29 16.42 -44.19
C ARG A 100 29.96 16.13 -43.51
N LYS A 101 28.90 15.86 -44.28
CA LYS A 101 27.57 15.54 -43.72
C LYS A 101 27.56 14.19 -43.00
N LYS A 102 28.24 13.17 -43.54
CA LYS A 102 28.41 11.87 -42.86
C LYS A 102 29.17 12.00 -41.55
N VAL A 103 30.31 12.71 -41.55
CA VAL A 103 31.08 12.98 -40.32
C VAL A 103 30.25 13.79 -39.32
N LEU A 104 29.49 14.79 -39.78
CA LEU A 104 28.60 15.55 -38.91
C LEU A 104 27.55 14.64 -38.25
N LEU A 105 26.91 13.74 -39.00
CA LEU A 105 25.97 12.77 -38.46
C LEU A 105 26.61 11.91 -37.37
N GLU A 106 27.78 11.32 -37.65
CA GLU A 106 28.54 10.53 -36.67
C GLU A 106 28.87 11.34 -35.41
N THR A 107 29.26 12.62 -35.55
CA THR A 107 29.56 13.48 -34.39
C THR A 107 28.31 13.85 -33.59
N LEU A 108 27.15 13.98 -34.23
CA LEU A 108 25.88 14.22 -33.54
C LEU A 108 25.44 12.98 -32.77
N GLU A 109 25.53 11.79 -33.39
CA GLU A 109 25.22 10.51 -32.74
C GLU A 109 26.15 10.25 -31.56
N ALA A 110 27.43 10.56 -31.68
CA ALA A 110 28.40 10.44 -30.58
C ALA A 110 28.11 11.39 -29.41
N ARG A 111 27.44 12.53 -29.66
CA ARG A 111 27.08 13.53 -28.62
C ARG A 111 25.74 13.25 -27.94
N ALA A 112 24.88 12.41 -28.54
CA ALA A 112 23.60 12.02 -27.96
C ALA A 112 23.72 11.41 -26.54
N PRO A 113 24.61 10.43 -26.25
CA PRO A 113 24.68 9.83 -24.92
C PRO A 113 25.06 10.83 -23.82
N ASP A 114 25.97 11.77 -24.09
CA ASP A 114 26.37 12.80 -23.13
C ASP A 114 25.21 13.75 -22.78
N LEU A 115 24.30 14.01 -23.72
CA LEU A 115 23.10 14.80 -23.48
C LEU A 115 22.05 14.01 -22.70
N ASP A 116 21.87 12.73 -23.01
CA ASP A 116 20.94 11.86 -22.28
C ASP A 116 21.36 11.72 -20.81
N GLU A 117 22.65 11.54 -20.53
CA GLU A 117 23.17 11.48 -19.15
C GLU A 117 22.86 12.78 -18.37
N LYS A 118 23.07 13.94 -18.99
CA LYS A 118 22.75 15.24 -18.38
C LYS A 118 21.25 15.39 -18.11
N ILE A 119 20.41 14.91 -19.03
CA ILE A 119 18.95 14.94 -18.87
C ILE A 119 18.52 14.03 -17.71
N GLU A 120 19.06 12.81 -17.61
CA GLU A 120 18.77 11.90 -16.50
C GLU A 120 19.16 12.51 -15.15
N ILE A 121 20.33 13.15 -15.08
CA ILE A 121 20.76 13.88 -13.87
C ILE A 121 19.79 15.02 -13.54
N ALA A 122 19.41 15.83 -14.51
CA ALA A 122 18.47 16.94 -14.32
C ALA A 122 17.07 16.45 -13.90
N ILE A 123 16.59 15.34 -14.47
CA ILE A 123 15.36 14.67 -14.04
C ILE A 123 15.48 14.22 -12.58
N GLY A 124 16.64 13.67 -12.19
CA GLY A 124 16.95 13.32 -10.81
C GLY A 124 16.78 14.50 -9.85
N PHE A 125 17.36 15.66 -10.17
CA PHE A 125 17.22 16.88 -9.35
C PHE A 125 15.76 17.33 -9.24
N VAL A 126 15.03 17.41 -10.36
CA VAL A 126 13.62 17.81 -10.35
C VAL A 126 12.76 16.83 -9.53
N ARG A 127 13.04 15.51 -9.59
CA ARG A 127 12.35 14.52 -8.76
C ARG A 127 12.61 14.72 -7.27
N VAL A 128 13.85 15.02 -6.88
CA VAL A 128 14.20 15.29 -5.48
C VAL A 128 13.47 16.54 -4.99
N GLU A 129 13.49 17.63 -5.74
CA GLU A 129 12.81 18.88 -5.38
C GLU A 129 11.30 18.72 -5.33
N ALA A 130 10.70 18.02 -6.30
CA ALA A 130 9.28 17.69 -6.27
C ALA A 130 8.94 16.83 -5.05
N GLY A 131 9.81 15.89 -4.69
CA GLY A 131 9.72 15.09 -3.47
C GLY A 131 9.67 15.97 -2.21
N ILE A 132 10.66 16.85 -2.04
CA ILE A 132 10.74 17.79 -0.91
C ILE A 132 9.51 18.70 -0.85
N ALA A 133 9.12 19.30 -1.98
CA ALA A 133 7.95 20.17 -2.06
C ALA A 133 6.66 19.42 -1.70
N SER A 134 6.49 18.18 -2.19
CA SER A 134 5.33 17.35 -1.88
C SER A 134 5.28 16.96 -0.40
N GLN A 135 6.43 16.68 0.22
CA GLN A 135 6.51 16.36 1.64
C GLN A 135 6.19 17.57 2.52
N SER A 136 6.68 18.76 2.15
CA SER A 136 6.33 20.01 2.81
C SER A 136 4.83 20.28 2.74
N LEU A 137 4.25 20.18 1.54
CA LEU A 137 2.81 20.37 1.35
C LEU A 137 1.98 19.35 2.14
N ARG A 138 2.44 18.10 2.19
CA ARG A 138 1.79 17.06 2.99
C ARG A 138 1.79 17.44 4.48
N SER A 139 2.90 17.95 5.00
CA SER A 139 3.01 18.42 6.38
C SER A 139 2.03 19.57 6.66
N ASP A 140 1.97 20.55 5.76
CA ASP A 140 1.05 21.70 5.89
C ASP A 140 -0.42 21.24 5.94
N ILE A 141 -0.80 20.32 5.04
CA ILE A 141 -2.15 19.74 5.00
C ILE A 141 -2.42 18.89 6.25
N ALA A 142 -1.43 18.14 6.73
CA ALA A 142 -1.56 17.35 7.94
C ALA A 142 -1.82 18.23 9.16
N GLU A 143 -1.11 19.36 9.29
CA GLU A 143 -1.35 20.35 10.34
C GLU A 143 -2.74 20.99 10.23
N GLU A 144 -3.18 21.36 9.01
CA GLU A 144 -4.52 21.88 8.79
C GLU A 144 -5.59 20.85 9.21
N LEU A 145 -5.42 19.59 8.82
CA LEU A 145 -6.32 18.49 9.18
C LEU A 145 -6.39 18.33 10.70
N ARG A 146 -5.25 18.28 11.40
CA ARG A 146 -5.21 18.18 12.87
C ARG A 146 -5.94 19.35 13.54
N GLY A 147 -5.80 20.57 13.00
CA GLY A 147 -6.50 21.74 13.50
C GLY A 147 -8.03 21.69 13.33
N LYS A 148 -8.53 21.05 12.26
CA LYS A 148 -9.98 20.96 11.97
C LYS A 148 -10.67 19.75 12.61
N VAL A 149 -9.94 18.69 12.93
CA VAL A 149 -10.51 17.43 13.44
C VAL A 149 -11.00 17.54 14.89
N HIS A 150 -10.67 18.61 15.61
CA HIS A 150 -11.03 18.78 17.03
C HIS A 150 -12.54 18.66 17.33
N GLU A 151 -13.39 19.27 16.50
CA GLU A 151 -14.85 19.17 16.69
C GLU A 151 -15.36 17.73 16.49
N LEU A 152 -14.76 17.01 15.53
CA LEU A 152 -15.09 15.62 15.25
C LEU A 152 -14.62 14.69 16.38
N GLN A 153 -13.46 14.97 17.00
CA GLN A 153 -12.99 14.25 18.18
C GLN A 153 -14.00 14.33 19.33
N GLN A 154 -14.57 15.51 19.60
CA GLN A 154 -15.58 15.67 20.65
C GLN A 154 -16.82 14.82 20.37
N ILE A 155 -17.32 14.80 19.13
CA ILE A 155 -18.46 13.97 18.74
C ILE A 155 -18.11 12.48 18.89
N TYR A 156 -16.92 12.07 18.43
CA TYR A 156 -16.45 10.69 18.54
C TYR A 156 -16.36 10.25 20.00
N ALA A 157 -15.86 11.12 20.89
CA ALA A 157 -15.80 10.87 22.34
C ALA A 157 -17.21 10.70 22.95
N LYS A 158 -18.18 11.53 22.56
CA LYS A 158 -19.59 11.38 23.00
C LYS A 158 -20.18 10.03 22.59
N VAL A 159 -19.93 9.58 21.35
CA VAL A 159 -20.39 8.27 20.87
C VAL A 159 -19.68 7.13 21.61
N ARG A 160 -18.38 7.27 21.89
CA ARG A 160 -17.61 6.31 22.67
C ARG A 160 -18.16 6.18 24.10
N ALA A 161 -18.43 7.29 24.78
CA ALA A 161 -19.03 7.28 26.11
C ALA A 161 -20.41 6.60 26.08
N LEU A 162 -21.26 6.95 25.12
CA LEU A 162 -22.57 6.33 24.95
C LEU A 162 -22.47 4.82 24.78
N ASN A 163 -21.59 4.34 23.91
CA ASN A 163 -21.39 2.90 23.65
C ASN A 163 -20.87 2.14 24.89
N GLY A 164 -20.02 2.78 25.69
CA GLY A 164 -19.50 2.20 26.94
C GLY A 164 -20.58 2.01 28.00
N LEU A 165 -21.55 2.93 28.05
CA LEU A 165 -22.64 2.94 29.03
C LEU A 165 -23.80 2.04 28.60
N VAL A 166 -24.24 2.19 27.35
CA VAL A 166 -25.31 1.41 26.73
C VAL A 166 -24.78 0.83 25.43
N ARG A 167 -24.43 -0.47 25.46
CA ARG A 167 -23.97 -1.18 24.27
C ARG A 167 -25.08 -1.21 23.23
N ASN A 168 -24.79 -0.63 22.06
CA ASN A 168 -25.65 -0.63 20.90
C ASN A 168 -24.80 -0.98 19.68
N ASP A 169 -25.25 -1.95 18.88
CA ASP A 169 -24.54 -2.41 17.70
C ASP A 169 -24.25 -1.26 16.74
N ARG A 170 -25.18 -0.30 16.60
CA ARG A 170 -24.99 0.88 15.73
C ARG A 170 -23.88 1.81 16.20
N THR A 171 -23.72 2.00 17.51
CA THR A 171 -22.64 2.83 18.06
C THR A 171 -21.31 2.10 17.98
N ALA A 172 -21.31 0.78 18.14
CA ALA A 172 -20.12 -0.05 17.91
C ALA A 172 -19.67 0.00 16.44
N ASP A 173 -20.59 -0.20 15.50
CA ASP A 173 -20.31 -0.15 14.06
C ASP A 173 -19.78 1.21 13.61
N PHE A 174 -20.34 2.31 14.14
CA PHE A 174 -19.83 3.66 13.88
C PHE A 174 -18.39 3.82 14.35
N LEU A 175 -18.06 3.38 15.58
CA LEU A 175 -16.71 3.50 16.12
C LEU A 175 -15.69 2.68 15.32
N LEU A 176 -16.11 1.52 14.78
CA LEU A 176 -15.28 0.68 13.90
C LEU A 176 -15.08 1.29 12.51
N SER A 177 -16.07 2.01 12.01
CA SER A 177 -16.06 2.55 10.63
C SER A 177 -15.45 3.95 10.54
N ALA A 178 -15.52 4.73 11.61
CA ALA A 178 -15.05 6.11 11.63
C ALA A 178 -13.53 6.18 11.86
N LEU A 179 -12.81 6.47 10.77
CA LEU A 179 -11.36 6.63 10.73
C LEU A 179 -11.00 7.95 10.05
N VAL A 180 -10.20 8.77 10.73
CA VAL A 180 -9.51 9.90 10.10
C VAL A 180 -8.01 9.67 10.28
N PRO A 181 -7.28 9.26 9.23
CA PRO A 181 -5.87 8.96 9.35
C PRO A 181 -5.04 10.24 9.45
N ASP A 182 -3.95 10.17 10.20
CA ASP A 182 -2.92 11.20 10.16
C ASP A 182 -2.15 11.13 8.84
N LEU A 183 -2.18 12.20 8.05
CA LEU A 183 -1.60 12.23 6.70
C LEU A 183 -0.06 12.08 6.70
N ASP A 184 0.62 12.46 7.78
CA ASP A 184 2.08 12.27 7.89
C ASP A 184 2.47 10.81 8.12
N HIS A 185 1.58 10.05 8.75
CA HIS A 185 1.80 8.66 9.17
C HIS A 185 0.84 7.69 8.48
N CYS A 186 0.16 8.14 7.42
CA CYS A 186 -0.82 7.30 6.73
C CYS A 186 -0.09 6.22 5.94
N MET A 187 -0.30 4.96 6.29
CA MET A 187 0.24 3.82 5.58
C MET A 187 -0.86 2.79 5.36
N ARG A 188 -1.08 2.46 4.10
CA ARG A 188 -1.99 1.40 3.69
C ARG A 188 -1.16 0.18 3.30
N VAL A 189 -1.31 -0.90 4.06
CA VAL A 189 -0.56 -2.14 3.85
C VAL A 189 -1.44 -3.12 3.08
N ILE A 190 -0.98 -3.49 1.89
CA ILE A 190 -1.65 -4.49 1.04
C ILE A 190 -0.95 -5.84 1.30
N THR A 191 -1.70 -6.80 1.81
CA THR A 191 -1.25 -8.18 2.04
C THR A 191 -2.08 -9.14 1.19
N GLN A 192 -1.61 -10.38 1.02
CA GLN A 192 -2.38 -11.42 0.32
C GLN A 192 -3.76 -11.69 0.95
N THR A 193 -3.88 -11.49 2.27
CA THR A 193 -5.10 -11.70 3.05
C THR A 193 -6.04 -10.49 3.06
N GLY A 194 -5.64 -9.37 2.48
CA GLY A 194 -6.44 -8.16 2.43
C GLY A 194 -5.63 -6.88 2.60
N THR A 195 -6.33 -5.76 2.59
CA THR A 195 -5.73 -4.44 2.80
C THR A 195 -6.15 -3.91 4.15
N TYR A 196 -5.20 -3.52 4.99
CA TYR A 196 -5.48 -2.85 6.26
C TYR A 196 -4.72 -1.55 6.35
N GLU A 197 -5.24 -0.64 7.17
CA GLU A 197 -4.64 0.66 7.41
C GLU A 197 -3.90 0.63 8.75
N GLN A 198 -2.63 1.06 8.75
CA GLN A 198 -1.78 1.09 9.94
C GLN A 198 -1.64 2.53 10.48
N SER A 199 -2.49 3.45 10.03
CA SER A 199 -2.44 4.86 10.41
C SER A 199 -3.00 5.08 11.82
N THR A 200 -2.50 6.12 12.49
CA THR A 200 -3.09 6.57 13.76
C THR A 200 -4.41 7.25 13.45
N ASN A 201 -5.50 6.81 14.09
CA ASN A 201 -6.80 7.45 13.99
C ASN A 201 -6.81 8.75 14.80
N LEU A 202 -6.84 9.89 14.12
CA LEU A 202 -6.90 11.20 14.75
C LEU A 202 -8.15 11.39 15.61
N LEU A 203 -9.25 10.67 15.34
CA LEU A 203 -10.47 10.70 16.15
C LEU A 203 -10.32 10.02 17.51
N GLU A 204 -9.35 9.11 17.65
CA GLU A 204 -9.19 8.34 18.88
C GLU A 204 -8.40 9.05 19.97
N ILE A 205 -7.64 10.09 19.59
CA ILE A 205 -6.80 10.88 20.49
C ILE A 205 -7.64 11.45 21.64
N ARG A 206 -7.16 11.27 22.87
CA ARG A 206 -7.82 11.76 24.08
C ARG A 206 -7.17 13.08 24.52
N THR A 207 -7.97 14.12 24.55
CA THR A 207 -7.66 15.46 25.06
C THR A 207 -8.62 15.83 26.20
N ASP A 208 -8.30 16.90 26.94
CA ASP A 208 -9.14 17.39 28.04
C ASP A 208 -10.58 17.70 27.58
N ASP A 209 -10.74 18.28 26.37
CA ASP A 209 -12.05 18.57 25.78
C ASP A 209 -12.83 17.30 25.45
N THR A 210 -12.17 16.25 24.95
CA THR A 210 -12.83 14.95 24.71
C THR A 210 -13.24 14.29 26.02
N ALA A 211 -12.44 14.42 27.08
CA ALA A 211 -12.77 13.89 28.40
C ALA A 211 -13.97 14.63 29.03
N ALA A 212 -14.04 15.96 28.87
CA ALA A 212 -15.19 16.75 29.29
C ALA A 212 -16.47 16.35 28.52
N ALA A 213 -16.36 16.13 27.21
CA ALA A 213 -17.48 15.65 26.38
C ALA A 213 -17.96 14.24 26.76
N GLU A 214 -17.03 13.33 27.10
CA GLU A 214 -17.36 12.00 27.63
C GLU A 214 -18.09 12.10 28.99
N ALA A 215 -17.60 12.98 29.87
CA ALA A 215 -18.21 13.21 31.19
C ALA A 215 -19.65 13.73 31.08
N GLU A 216 -19.92 14.69 30.19
CA GLU A 216 -21.26 15.24 29.94
C GLU A 216 -22.28 14.12 29.62
N ILE A 217 -21.93 13.21 28.69
CA ILE A 217 -22.80 12.07 28.35
C ILE A 217 -22.93 11.10 29.51
N SER A 218 -21.84 10.85 30.24
CA SER A 218 -21.87 9.93 31.38
C SER A 218 -22.76 10.40 32.52
N GLU A 219 -22.81 11.71 32.78
CA GLU A 219 -23.68 12.30 33.80
C GLU A 219 -25.14 12.19 33.40
N VAL A 220 -25.47 12.51 32.15
CA VAL A 220 -26.83 12.41 31.62
C VAL A 220 -27.34 10.97 31.63
N MET A 221 -26.48 10.00 31.30
CA MET A 221 -26.86 8.59 31.21
C MET A 221 -26.76 7.82 32.53
N ARG A 222 -26.12 8.39 33.56
CA ARG A 222 -25.93 7.77 34.89
C ARG A 222 -27.21 7.10 35.45
N PRO A 223 -28.36 7.78 35.57
CA PRO A 223 -29.55 7.16 36.17
C PRO A 223 -30.04 5.93 35.39
N ILE A 224 -29.95 5.95 34.05
CA ILE A 224 -30.34 4.82 33.20
C ILE A 224 -29.38 3.65 33.43
N THR A 225 -28.07 3.93 33.49
CA THR A 225 -27.06 2.89 33.66
C THR A 225 -27.13 2.21 35.03
N GLU A 226 -27.44 2.96 36.09
CA GLU A 226 -27.65 2.41 37.43
C GLU A 226 -28.84 1.46 37.47
N VAL A 227 -29.96 1.83 36.85
CA VAL A 227 -31.15 0.97 36.74
C VAL A 227 -30.84 -0.28 35.89
N LEU A 228 -30.13 -0.13 34.77
CA LEU A 228 -29.72 -1.28 33.95
C LEU A 228 -28.77 -2.23 34.70
N ALA A 229 -27.89 -1.70 35.55
CA ALA A 229 -27.02 -2.52 36.39
C ALA A 229 -27.82 -3.33 37.41
N LEU A 230 -28.82 -2.73 38.06
CA LEU A 230 -29.76 -3.44 38.93
C LEU A 230 -30.54 -4.52 38.17
N ALA A 231 -31.02 -4.19 36.97
CA ALA A 231 -31.73 -5.13 36.11
C ALA A 231 -30.85 -6.32 35.67
N ARG A 232 -29.57 -6.11 35.38
CA ARG A 232 -28.62 -7.20 35.06
C ARG A 232 -28.39 -8.15 36.23
N ASN A 233 -28.45 -7.64 37.45
CA ASN A 233 -28.31 -8.44 38.67
C ASN A 233 -29.62 -9.14 39.07
N HIS A 234 -30.75 -8.82 38.44
CA HIS A 234 -32.02 -9.49 38.69
C HIS A 234 -31.90 -10.97 38.32
N ARG A 235 -32.10 -11.83 39.31
CA ARG A 235 -32.22 -13.27 39.10
C ARG A 235 -33.71 -13.61 39.05
N PRO A 236 -34.20 -14.27 37.99
CA PRO A 236 -35.58 -14.69 37.96
C PRO A 236 -35.86 -15.60 39.15
N TYR A 237 -37.03 -15.42 39.76
CA TYR A 237 -37.44 -16.23 40.89
C TYR A 237 -37.51 -17.71 40.48
N VAL A 238 -36.70 -18.54 41.12
CA VAL A 238 -36.76 -20.00 40.99
C VAL A 238 -37.53 -20.56 42.20
N PRO A 239 -38.69 -21.22 42.00
CA PRO A 239 -39.45 -21.86 43.07
C PRO A 239 -38.58 -22.85 43.85
N LEU A 240 -38.76 -22.93 45.17
CA LEU A 240 -37.93 -23.75 46.07
C LEU A 240 -37.75 -25.20 45.58
N ALA A 241 -38.80 -25.82 45.06
CA ALA A 241 -38.77 -27.20 44.55
C ALA A 241 -37.87 -27.40 43.32
N LYS A 242 -37.52 -26.33 42.59
CA LYS A 242 -36.67 -26.36 41.38
C LYS A 242 -35.31 -25.70 41.60
N ARG A 243 -35.00 -25.27 42.83
CA ARG A 243 -33.69 -24.69 43.11
C ARG A 243 -32.64 -25.79 43.06
N PRO A 244 -31.52 -25.61 42.34
CA PRO A 244 -30.42 -26.53 42.44
C PRO A 244 -29.98 -26.58 43.90
N ALA A 245 -29.85 -27.79 44.45
CA ALA A 245 -29.30 -27.97 45.78
C ALA A 245 -27.93 -27.27 45.84
N PRO A 246 -27.62 -26.54 46.94
CA PRO A 246 -26.31 -25.90 47.06
C PRO A 246 -25.23 -26.96 46.84
N TYR A 247 -24.25 -26.64 45.99
CA TYR A 247 -23.19 -27.57 45.65
C TYR A 247 -22.41 -27.93 46.91
N VAL A 248 -22.70 -29.10 47.49
CA VAL A 248 -21.90 -29.68 48.56
C VAL A 248 -20.66 -30.23 47.88
N ARG A 249 -19.53 -29.52 48.00
CA ARG A 249 -18.22 -30.07 47.63
C ARG A 249 -18.06 -31.39 48.38
N LYS A 250 -17.99 -32.51 47.67
CA LYS A 250 -17.60 -33.81 48.25
C LYS A 250 -16.28 -33.60 49.02
N GLY A 251 -16.31 -33.81 50.34
CA GLY A 251 -15.17 -33.66 51.24
C GLY A 251 -15.17 -32.43 52.16
N ALA A 252 -16.10 -31.47 51.99
CA ALA A 252 -16.27 -30.37 52.94
C ALA A 252 -17.32 -30.76 53.99
N TRP A 253 -16.88 -31.35 55.10
CA TRP A 253 -17.71 -31.63 56.28
C TRP A 253 -18.02 -30.37 57.12
N ASP A 254 -17.82 -29.18 56.56
CA ASP A 254 -18.10 -27.90 57.22
C ASP A 254 -19.26 -27.19 56.51
N GLY A 255 -20.47 -27.67 56.80
CA GLY A 255 -21.66 -26.82 56.73
C GLY A 255 -21.72 -25.88 57.96
N PRO A 256 -22.44 -24.75 57.88
CA PRO A 256 -22.56 -23.80 58.98
C PRO A 256 -23.44 -24.40 60.08
N GLY A 257 -22.84 -25.21 60.94
CA GLY A 257 -23.56 -25.99 61.94
C GLY A 257 -22.71 -26.98 62.75
N GLY A 258 -21.41 -27.14 62.46
CA GLY A 258 -20.41 -27.68 63.38
C GLY A 258 -20.76 -28.99 64.11
N ARG A 259 -20.12 -30.09 63.66
CA ARG A 259 -20.11 -31.45 64.23
C ARG A 259 -21.34 -32.31 64.01
N VAL A 260 -21.14 -33.38 63.24
CA VAL A 260 -21.72 -34.70 63.52
C VAL A 260 -20.60 -35.70 63.29
N ASP A 261 -20.33 -36.55 64.27
CA ASP A 261 -19.35 -37.64 64.18
C ASP A 261 -19.63 -38.50 62.93
N ARG A 262 -18.56 -38.88 62.23
CA ARG A 262 -18.63 -39.79 61.08
C ARG A 262 -19.30 -41.09 61.55
N PRO A 263 -20.47 -41.50 61.01
CA PRO A 263 -20.96 -42.84 61.24
C PRO A 263 -19.94 -43.84 60.68
N GLU A 264 -19.51 -44.82 61.48
CA GLU A 264 -18.68 -45.92 60.97
C GLU A 264 -19.42 -46.60 59.82
N GLU A 265 -18.89 -46.44 58.60
CA GLU A 265 -19.35 -47.18 57.43
C GLU A 265 -19.01 -48.65 57.67
N PRO A 266 -19.96 -49.60 57.53
CA PRO A 266 -19.65 -51.01 57.61
C PRO A 266 -18.64 -51.38 56.51
N GLU A 267 -17.62 -52.18 56.83
CA GLU A 267 -16.63 -52.67 55.86
C GLU A 267 -17.34 -53.31 54.67
N GLU A 268 -17.28 -52.66 53.51
CA GLU A 268 -17.73 -53.27 52.25
C GLU A 268 -16.82 -54.46 51.94
N PRO A 269 -17.37 -55.63 51.56
CA PRO A 269 -16.55 -56.77 51.17
C PRO A 269 -15.68 -56.40 49.96
N PRO A 270 -14.45 -56.93 49.86
CA PRO A 270 -13.52 -56.54 48.80
C PRO A 270 -14.14 -56.78 47.43
N VAL A 271 -14.26 -55.70 46.66
CA VAL A 271 -14.69 -55.74 45.26
C VAL A 271 -13.73 -56.65 44.51
N ARG A 272 -14.26 -57.72 43.92
CA ARG A 272 -13.50 -58.64 43.07
C ARG A 272 -12.96 -57.83 41.89
N MET A 273 -11.63 -57.69 41.79
CA MET A 273 -11.00 -57.03 40.64
C MET A 273 -11.40 -57.78 39.37
N LYS A 274 -11.96 -57.06 38.39
CA LYS A 274 -12.24 -57.60 37.05
C LYS A 274 -10.92 -58.06 36.43
N THR A 275 -10.95 -59.16 35.69
CA THR A 275 -9.79 -59.61 34.91
C THR A 275 -9.58 -58.67 33.72
N ILE A 276 -8.35 -58.63 33.19
CA ILE A 276 -7.97 -57.75 32.06
C ILE A 276 -8.90 -57.94 30.85
N ASP A 277 -9.36 -59.17 30.63
CA ASP A 277 -10.26 -59.52 29.53
C ASP A 277 -11.68 -58.95 29.71
N GLU A 278 -12.19 -58.88 30.94
CA GLU A 278 -13.49 -58.24 31.24
C GLU A 278 -13.43 -56.72 31.12
N ALA A 279 -12.26 -56.11 31.40
CA ALA A 279 -12.06 -54.67 31.27
C ALA A 279 -11.93 -54.20 29.81
N LEU A 280 -11.45 -55.08 28.92
CA LEU A 280 -11.31 -54.79 27.48
C LEU A 280 -12.63 -54.99 26.71
N ALA A 281 -13.58 -55.75 27.25
CA ALA A 281 -14.88 -55.99 26.63
C ALA A 281 -15.89 -54.84 26.83
N GLU A 282 -15.68 -53.98 27.84
CA GLU A 282 -16.53 -52.82 28.09
C GLU A 282 -16.04 -51.60 27.30
N PRO A 283 -16.89 -50.94 26.50
CA PRO A 283 -16.51 -49.73 25.78
C PRO A 283 -16.16 -48.60 26.76
N TYR A 284 -15.03 -47.92 26.51
CA TYR A 284 -14.51 -46.87 27.39
C TYR A 284 -15.44 -45.65 27.43
N GLU A 285 -16.16 -45.46 28.54
CA GLU A 285 -16.93 -44.25 28.80
C GLU A 285 -16.05 -43.20 29.50
N ILE A 286 -15.73 -42.12 28.78
CA ILE A 286 -15.11 -40.93 29.38
C ILE A 286 -16.13 -40.31 30.33
N LYS A 287 -15.96 -40.55 31.63
CA LYS A 287 -16.72 -39.82 32.65
C LYS A 287 -16.28 -38.36 32.63
N GLY A 288 -17.12 -37.52 32.05
CA GLY A 288 -16.84 -36.11 31.82
C GLY A 288 -16.50 -35.37 33.11
N ASP A 289 -15.29 -34.81 33.16
CA ASP A 289 -14.89 -33.89 34.21
C ASP A 289 -15.40 -32.48 33.89
N SER A 290 -15.96 -31.81 34.91
CA SER A 290 -16.85 -30.65 34.79
C SER A 290 -16.17 -29.31 34.45
N SER A 291 -15.05 -29.33 33.72
CA SER A 291 -14.33 -28.13 33.29
C SER A 291 -14.45 -27.94 31.76
N GLY A 292 -15.64 -27.50 31.34
CA GLY A 292 -16.15 -27.50 29.96
C GLY A 292 -15.46 -26.62 28.90
N PHE A 293 -14.13 -26.50 28.88
CA PHE A 293 -13.42 -25.83 27.79
C PHE A 293 -12.11 -26.49 27.32
N ARG A 294 -11.59 -27.52 28.01
CA ARG A 294 -10.31 -28.18 27.60
C ARG A 294 -10.46 -29.56 26.94
N THR A 295 -11.61 -30.20 27.01
CA THR A 295 -11.80 -31.58 26.50
C THR A 295 -12.02 -31.68 25.00
N TRP A 296 -12.50 -30.62 24.33
CA TRP A 296 -12.80 -30.67 22.89
C TRP A 296 -11.55 -30.78 22.00
N LYS A 297 -10.43 -30.13 22.35
CA LYS A 297 -9.18 -30.22 21.56
C LYS A 297 -8.45 -31.55 21.76
N GLN A 298 -8.52 -32.13 22.95
CA GLN A 298 -7.81 -33.38 23.27
C GLN A 298 -8.45 -34.61 22.62
N ALA A 299 -9.78 -34.61 22.42
CA ALA A 299 -10.47 -35.67 21.68
C ALA A 299 -10.06 -35.73 20.20
N GLN A 300 -9.68 -34.59 19.62
CA GLN A 300 -9.24 -34.52 18.22
C GLN A 300 -7.79 -34.96 18.05
N GLU A 301 -6.94 -34.69 19.04
CA GLU A 301 -5.52 -35.10 19.04
C GLU A 301 -5.33 -36.62 19.25
N MET A 302 -6.19 -37.29 20.03
CA MET A 302 -6.12 -38.74 20.25
C MET A 302 -6.64 -39.58 19.06
N ASN A 303 -7.44 -38.99 18.17
CA ASN A 303 -7.92 -39.65 16.94
C ASN A 303 -6.92 -39.59 15.77
N MET A 304 -5.84 -38.80 15.88
CA MET A 304 -4.78 -38.78 14.87
C MET A 304 -4.03 -40.12 14.80
N THR A 305 -3.86 -40.79 15.93
CA THR A 305 -3.22 -42.12 16.01
C THR A 305 -3.99 -43.19 15.24
N ALA A 306 -5.33 -43.16 15.29
CA ALA A 306 -6.19 -44.07 14.53
C ALA A 306 -6.19 -43.74 13.03
N ALA A 307 -6.16 -42.45 12.67
CA ALA A 307 -6.07 -42.02 11.28
C ALA A 307 -4.71 -42.36 10.63
N ILE A 308 -3.62 -42.37 11.41
CA ILE A 308 -2.29 -42.78 10.94
C ILE A 308 -2.24 -44.29 10.68
N THR A 309 -2.87 -45.11 11.52
CA THR A 309 -2.94 -46.57 11.30
C THR A 309 -3.79 -46.95 10.09
N ASP A 310 -4.91 -46.25 9.86
CA ASP A 310 -5.75 -46.48 8.66
C ASP A 310 -5.04 -46.04 7.36
N ALA A 311 -4.27 -44.95 7.42
CA ALA A 311 -3.46 -44.49 6.29
C ALA A 311 -2.30 -45.45 5.97
N GLN A 312 -1.70 -46.09 6.98
CA GLN A 312 -0.67 -47.12 6.77
C GLN A 312 -1.25 -48.40 6.17
N GLN A 313 -2.43 -48.84 6.60
CA GLN A 313 -3.09 -50.03 6.04
C GLN A 313 -3.61 -49.83 4.62
N SER A 314 -3.98 -48.58 4.26
CA SER A 314 -4.41 -48.24 2.90
C SER A 314 -3.25 -48.10 1.90
N ALA A 315 -2.02 -47.98 2.37
CA ALA A 315 -0.82 -47.86 1.53
C ALA A 315 -0.16 -49.22 1.21
N GLU A 316 -0.59 -50.30 1.86
CA GLU A 316 -0.09 -51.67 1.66
C GLU A 316 -1.05 -52.55 0.80
N GLN A 317 -2.05 -51.95 0.15
CA GLN A 317 -2.93 -52.60 -0.84
C GLN A 317 -2.62 -52.16 -2.27
#